data_AF-A0A8X7BE14-F1
#
_entry.id   AF-A0A8X7BE14-F1
#
_cell.length_a   1.000
_cell.length_b   1.000
_cell.length_c   1.000
_cell.angle_alpha   90.00
_cell.angle_beta   90.00
_cell.angle_gamma   90.00
#
_symmetry.space_group_name_H-M   'P 1'
#
loop_
_entity.id
_entity.type
_entity.pdbx_description
1 polymer ?
#
loop_
_entity_poly.entity_id
_entity_poly.type
_entity_poly.pdbx_seq_one_letter_code
_entity_poly.pdbx_strand_id
1 'polypeptide(L)'
;MEKCYCTKSELDLFTTSPIQLAIDRSSFVEIHPVASISDNNTIEFLISGLGESYFDLSHLFLHVQARILKGNGEAFQNDDKCGPINYLLNTMFAECHISLNDRQISSENNYAYKAYIQSMLFHSESSQKIY
;
A
#
# COMPACT_ATOMS: atom_id res chain seq x y z
N MET A 1 35.17 2.73 -32.79
CA MET A 1 33.83 3.25 -33.11
C MET A 1 33.54 4.31 -32.07
N GLU A 2 33.53 5.58 -32.49
CA GLU A 2 33.43 6.73 -31.59
C GLU A 2 32.13 6.71 -30.79
N LYS A 3 32.21 6.97 -29.49
CA LYS A 3 31.03 7.08 -28.61
C LYS A 3 30.26 8.33 -28.99
N CYS A 4 29.00 8.18 -29.37
CA CYS A 4 28.06 9.27 -29.53
C CYS A 4 27.71 9.81 -28.13
N TYR A 5 28.35 10.90 -27.74
CA TYR A 5 27.99 11.63 -26.52
C TYR A 5 26.77 12.47 -26.84
N CYS A 6 25.62 12.18 -26.20
CA CYS A 6 24.35 12.92 -26.18
C CYS A 6 23.11 12.24 -26.83
N THR A 7 23.02 10.91 -26.85
CA THR A 7 21.71 10.24 -26.97
C THR A 7 21.18 9.85 -25.59
N LYS A 8 19.89 10.11 -25.37
CA LYS A 8 19.16 9.65 -24.18
C LYS A 8 19.33 8.13 -24.03
N SER A 9 19.61 7.64 -22.82
CA SER A 9 19.83 6.20 -22.58
C SER A 9 18.63 5.35 -22.99
N GLU A 10 17.42 5.92 -22.99
CA GLU A 10 16.20 5.23 -23.43
C GLU A 10 16.13 4.99 -24.94
N LEU A 11 16.95 5.69 -25.74
CA LEU A 11 17.01 5.56 -27.21
C LEU A 11 18.16 4.64 -27.68
N ASP A 12 18.92 4.06 -26.75
CA ASP A 12 20.02 3.16 -27.05
C ASP A 12 19.49 1.73 -27.24
N LEU A 13 18.99 1.45 -28.44
CA LEU A 13 18.37 0.17 -28.83
C LEU A 13 19.36 -0.98 -29.01
N PHE A 14 20.67 -0.70 -28.96
CA PHE A 14 21.71 -1.67 -29.28
C PHE A 14 22.53 -2.09 -28.07
N THR A 15 22.34 -1.43 -26.92
CA THR A 15 22.88 -1.91 -25.65
C THR A 15 22.04 -3.07 -25.14
N THR A 16 22.71 -4.16 -24.80
CA THR A 16 22.08 -5.26 -24.07
C THR A 16 21.53 -4.72 -22.75
N SER A 17 20.24 -4.94 -22.52
CA SER A 17 19.60 -4.55 -21.27
C SER A 17 20.32 -5.22 -20.09
N PRO A 18 20.68 -4.47 -19.04
CA PRO A 18 21.29 -5.06 -17.87
C PRO A 18 20.32 -6.05 -17.24
N ILE A 19 20.76 -7.30 -17.07
CA ILE A 19 20.01 -8.33 -16.35
C ILE A 19 20.45 -8.34 -14.88
N GLN A 20 19.48 -8.26 -13.97
CA GLN A 20 19.73 -8.31 -12.53
C GLN A 20 19.98 -9.77 -12.13
N LEU A 21 21.25 -10.11 -11.86
CA LEU A 21 21.67 -11.46 -11.44
C LEU A 21 21.89 -11.59 -9.92
N ALA A 22 21.82 -10.49 -9.17
CA ALA A 22 22.09 -10.46 -7.74
C ALA A 22 20.93 -10.95 -6.86
N ILE A 23 19.72 -11.05 -7.42
CA ILE A 23 18.53 -11.50 -6.68
C ILE A 23 18.26 -12.95 -7.09
N ASP A 24 18.54 -13.89 -6.18
CA ASP A 24 18.32 -15.31 -6.44
C ASP A 24 16.85 -15.72 -6.33
N ARG A 25 16.11 -15.10 -5.40
CA ARG A 25 14.70 -15.43 -5.12
C ARG A 25 13.98 -14.26 -4.44
N SER A 26 12.66 -14.21 -4.61
CA SER A 26 11.76 -13.35 -3.83
C SER A 26 10.64 -14.19 -3.20
N SER A 27 10.12 -13.73 -2.07
CA SER A 27 9.02 -14.37 -1.36
C SER A 27 8.24 -13.34 -0.56
N PHE A 28 6.94 -13.57 -0.35
CA PHE A 28 6.15 -12.80 0.57
C PHE A 28 6.28 -13.35 2.00
N VAL A 29 6.33 -12.44 2.97
CA VAL A 29 6.34 -12.75 4.40
C VAL A 29 5.14 -12.06 5.02
N GLU A 30 4.31 -12.82 5.74
CA GLU A 30 3.18 -12.26 6.47
C GLU A 30 3.64 -11.79 7.84
N ILE A 31 3.26 -10.55 8.19
CA ILE A 31 3.57 -9.93 9.48
C ILE A 31 2.25 -9.55 10.13
N HIS A 32 2.02 -10.06 11.33
CA HIS A 32 0.82 -9.74 12.10
C HIS A 32 1.04 -8.52 13.01
N PRO A 33 -0.05 -7.85 13.42
CA PRO A 33 0.04 -6.76 14.39
C PRO A 33 0.66 -7.22 15.71
N VAL A 34 1.36 -6.31 16.38
CA VAL A 34 2.01 -6.58 17.68
C VAL A 34 0.98 -6.88 18.77
N ALA A 35 -0.19 -6.25 18.69
CA ALA A 35 -1.27 -6.40 19.65
C ALA A 35 -2.57 -6.85 18.98
N SER A 36 -3.49 -7.40 19.78
CA SER A 36 -4.85 -7.70 19.31
C SER A 36 -5.57 -6.41 18.93
N ILE A 37 -6.33 -6.47 17.84
CA ILE A 37 -7.09 -5.33 17.32
C ILE A 37 -8.32 -5.12 18.22
N SER A 38 -8.47 -3.91 18.74
CA SER A 38 -9.63 -3.46 19.52
C SER A 38 -10.13 -2.11 19.01
N ASP A 39 -11.36 -1.77 19.33
CA ASP A 39 -11.96 -0.50 18.93
C ASP A 39 -11.11 0.68 19.44
N ASN A 40 -10.76 1.60 18.53
CA ASN A 40 -9.97 2.82 18.73
C ASN A 40 -8.47 2.67 19.05
N ASN A 41 -7.86 1.49 18.88
CA ASN A 41 -6.41 1.37 19.06
C ASN A 41 -5.64 1.52 17.74
N THR A 42 -4.42 2.06 17.83
CA THR A 42 -3.47 2.06 16.71
C THR A 42 -3.06 0.63 16.39
N ILE A 43 -3.12 0.26 15.12
CA ILE A 43 -2.61 -1.03 14.64
C ILE A 43 -1.13 -0.86 14.35
N GLU A 44 -0.28 -1.50 15.16
CA GLU A 44 1.17 -1.42 15.03
C GLU A 44 1.75 -2.72 14.46
N PHE A 45 2.65 -2.57 13.50
CA PHE A 45 3.42 -3.67 12.90
C PHE A 45 4.90 -3.45 13.18
N LEU A 46 5.55 -4.42 13.84
CA LEU A 46 6.99 -4.41 14.05
C LEU A 46 7.68 -5.26 12.98
N ILE A 47 8.33 -4.60 12.03
CA ILE A 47 9.06 -5.26 10.94
C ILE A 47 10.53 -5.35 11.33
N SER A 48 10.98 -6.55 11.68
CA SER A 48 12.39 -6.82 12.01
C SER A 48 13.19 -7.19 10.77
N GLY A 49 14.50 -6.91 10.76
CA GLY A 49 15.39 -7.25 9.66
C GLY A 49 15.48 -8.77 9.42
N LEU A 50 15.47 -9.18 8.15
CA LEU A 50 15.44 -10.59 7.73
C LEU A 50 16.85 -11.18 7.45
N GLY A 51 17.87 -10.72 8.18
CA GLY A 51 19.26 -11.18 8.00
C GLY A 51 19.80 -10.86 6.61
N GLU A 52 19.92 -11.87 5.75
CA GLU A 52 20.45 -11.78 4.38
C GLU A 52 19.42 -11.32 3.34
N SER A 53 18.15 -11.14 3.72
CA SER A 53 17.09 -10.71 2.81
C SER A 53 16.74 -9.24 2.96
N TYR A 54 16.46 -8.59 1.83
CA TYR A 54 16.01 -7.19 1.78
C TYR A 54 14.51 -7.10 1.57
N PHE A 55 13.90 -6.04 2.12
CA PHE A 55 12.50 -5.71 1.87
C PHE A 55 12.35 -4.94 0.57
N ASP A 56 11.49 -5.43 -0.32
CA ASP A 56 11.03 -4.67 -1.47
C ASP A 56 9.82 -3.83 -1.07
N LEU A 57 10.04 -2.52 -0.86
CA LEU A 57 9.00 -1.58 -0.45
C LEU A 57 7.96 -1.32 -1.55
N SER A 58 8.25 -1.65 -2.81
CA SER A 58 7.27 -1.54 -3.90
C SER A 58 6.21 -2.65 -3.84
N HIS A 59 6.49 -3.74 -3.13
CA HIS A 59 5.61 -4.90 -2.99
C HIS A 59 5.18 -5.13 -1.53
N LEU A 60 4.78 -4.05 -0.86
CA LEU A 60 4.21 -4.09 0.48
C LEU A 60 2.68 -3.97 0.41
N PHE A 61 1.98 -4.96 0.96
CA PHE A 61 0.52 -5.01 0.95
C PHE A 61 -0.03 -5.05 2.37
N LEU A 62 -1.06 -4.24 2.63
CA LEU A 62 -1.84 -4.35 3.85
C LEU A 62 -3.00 -5.32 3.60
N HIS A 63 -2.99 -6.45 4.30
CA HIS A 63 -4.06 -7.43 4.26
C HIS A 63 -5.07 -7.18 5.39
N VAL A 64 -6.35 -6.96 5.05
CA VAL A 64 -7.41 -6.69 6.01
C VAL A 64 -8.50 -7.76 5.90
N GLN A 65 -8.77 -8.43 7.01
CA GLN A 65 -9.93 -9.31 7.16
C GLN A 65 -10.95 -8.64 8.06
N ALA A 66 -12.12 -8.29 7.51
CA ALA A 66 -13.18 -7.59 8.23
C ALA A 66 -14.54 -8.28 8.05
N ARG A 67 -15.40 -8.14 9.05
CA ARG A 67 -16.82 -8.54 9.01
C ARG A 67 -17.68 -7.29 9.12
N ILE A 68 -18.60 -7.10 8.19
CA ILE A 68 -19.55 -5.99 8.23
C ILE A 68 -20.76 -6.44 9.04
N LEU A 69 -21.12 -5.67 10.06
CA LEU A 69 -22.27 -5.89 10.94
C LEU A 69 -23.18 -4.65 10.92
N LYS A 70 -24.41 -4.82 11.39
CA LYS A 70 -25.30 -3.70 11.67
C LYS A 70 -24.76 -2.87 12.84
N GLY A 71 -25.27 -1.64 13.00
CA GLY A 71 -24.86 -0.77 14.12
C GLY A 71 -25.15 -1.35 15.52
N ASN A 72 -26.03 -2.35 15.62
CA ASN A 72 -26.32 -3.08 16.85
C ASN A 72 -25.45 -4.36 17.03
N GLY A 73 -24.51 -4.64 16.11
CA GLY A 73 -23.62 -5.81 16.15
C GLY A 73 -24.22 -7.09 15.54
N GLU A 74 -25.45 -7.06 15.03
CA GLU A 74 -26.08 -8.23 14.42
C GLU A 74 -25.68 -8.40 12.95
N ALA A 75 -25.84 -9.64 12.44
CA ALA A 75 -25.63 -9.94 11.03
C ALA A 75 -26.77 -9.38 10.16
N PHE A 76 -26.44 -9.04 8.92
CA PHE A 76 -27.42 -8.63 7.90
C PHE A 76 -28.33 -9.81 7.51
N GLN A 77 -29.59 -9.49 7.25
CA GLN A 77 -30.62 -10.34 6.67
C GLN A 77 -30.76 -10.02 5.18
N ASN A 78 -31.43 -10.89 4.42
CA ASN A 78 -31.55 -10.75 2.95
C ASN A 78 -32.18 -9.44 2.48
N ASP A 79 -33.03 -8.81 3.30
CA ASP A 79 -33.73 -7.57 2.95
C ASP A 79 -32.97 -6.30 3.35
N ASP A 80 -31.87 -6.44 4.10
CA ASP A 80 -31.08 -5.29 4.52
C ASP A 80 -30.23 -4.77 3.37
N LYS A 81 -30.36 -3.46 3.11
CA LYS A 81 -29.52 -2.76 2.14
C LYS A 81 -28.26 -2.25 2.82
N CYS A 82 -27.13 -2.88 2.55
CA CYS A 82 -25.82 -2.38 2.95
C CYS A 82 -24.82 -2.43 1.79
N GLY A 83 -23.89 -1.49 1.78
CA GLY A 83 -22.76 -1.48 0.87
C GLY A 83 -21.59 -0.74 1.51
N PRO A 84 -20.35 -1.09 1.15
CA PRO A 84 -19.19 -0.36 1.62
C PRO A 84 -19.18 1.06 1.03
N ILE A 85 -18.53 1.99 1.73
CA ILE A 85 -18.25 3.30 1.15
C ILE A 85 -17.12 3.18 0.12
N ASN A 86 -17.07 4.13 -0.81
CA ASN A 86 -15.97 4.22 -1.76
C ASN A 86 -14.63 4.35 -1.04
N TYR A 87 -13.59 3.72 -1.59
CA TYR A 87 -12.26 3.67 -0.99
C TYR A 87 -12.25 3.08 0.43
N LEU A 88 -13.06 2.04 0.66
CA LEU A 88 -13.26 1.40 1.96
C LEU A 88 -11.97 1.29 2.80
N LEU A 89 -10.92 0.71 2.23
CA LEU A 89 -9.62 0.55 2.92
C LEU A 89 -8.97 1.89 3.28
N ASN A 90 -8.91 2.86 2.36
CA ASN A 90 -8.32 4.16 2.65
C ASN A 90 -9.13 4.95 3.69
N THR A 91 -10.44 4.72 3.75
CA THR A 91 -11.33 5.35 4.72
C THR A 91 -11.36 4.67 6.09
N MET A 92 -10.83 3.45 6.21
CA MET A 92 -10.73 2.74 7.49
C MET A 92 -9.68 3.36 8.43
N PHE A 93 -8.68 4.05 7.89
CA PHE A 93 -7.56 4.58 8.65
C PHE A 93 -7.55 6.11 8.64
N ALA A 94 -7.51 6.72 9.83
CA ALA A 94 -7.41 8.17 9.97
C ALA A 94 -5.98 8.68 9.72
N GLU A 95 -4.99 7.92 10.18
CA GLU A 95 -3.56 8.29 10.13
C GLU A 95 -2.70 7.06 9.82
N CYS A 96 -1.54 7.31 9.19
CA CYS A 96 -0.52 6.30 8.95
C CYS A 96 0.86 6.89 9.22
N HIS A 97 1.65 6.24 10.07
CA HIS A 97 2.98 6.68 10.48
C HIS A 97 3.98 5.58 10.17
N ILE A 98 5.12 5.95 9.58
CA ILE A 98 6.21 5.03 9.24
C ILE A 98 7.48 5.51 9.91
N SER A 99 8.11 4.61 10.67
CA SER A 99 9.37 4.85 11.38
C SER A 99 10.41 3.83 10.95
N LEU A 100 11.67 4.29 10.85
CA LEU A 100 12.84 3.45 10.57
C LEU A 100 13.85 3.66 11.70
N ASN A 101 14.23 2.59 12.40
CA ASN A 101 15.14 2.63 13.56
C ASN A 101 14.73 3.72 14.58
N ASP A 102 13.47 3.68 15.02
CA ASP A 102 12.87 4.63 15.97
C ASP A 102 12.81 6.10 15.52
N ARG A 103 13.17 6.38 14.27
CA ARG A 103 13.02 7.69 13.66
C ARG A 103 11.85 7.68 12.69
N GLN A 104 10.85 8.51 12.95
CA GLN A 104 9.75 8.74 12.02
C GLN A 104 10.28 9.32 10.71
N ILE A 105 10.00 8.62 9.61
CA ILE A 105 10.40 9.01 8.25
C ILE A 105 9.23 9.53 7.42
N SER A 106 8.01 9.10 7.73
CA SER A 106 6.79 9.57 7.08
C SER A 106 5.62 9.58 8.05
N SER A 107 4.70 10.51 7.86
CA SER A 107 3.51 10.66 8.67
C SER A 107 2.42 11.34 7.86
N GLU A 108 1.28 10.67 7.77
CA GLU A 108 0.13 11.11 7.00
C GLU A 108 -1.09 11.20 7.90
N ASN A 109 -1.46 12.44 8.24
CA ASN A 109 -2.71 12.72 8.94
C ASN A 109 -3.84 12.98 7.95
N ASN A 110 -5.09 12.71 8.36
CA ASN A 110 -6.29 12.86 7.54
C ASN A 110 -6.20 12.04 6.23
N TYR A 111 -5.69 10.80 6.33
CA TYR A 111 -5.36 9.95 5.19
C TYR A 111 -6.56 9.72 4.27
N ALA A 112 -7.73 9.41 4.84
CA ALA A 112 -8.98 9.20 4.09
C ALA A 112 -9.31 10.37 3.15
N TYR A 113 -9.19 11.61 3.64
CA TYR A 113 -9.49 12.81 2.85
C TYR A 113 -8.42 13.06 1.78
N LYS A 114 -7.14 12.89 2.12
CA LYS A 114 -6.05 13.05 1.15
C LYS A 114 -6.16 12.05 0.00
N ALA A 115 -6.42 10.78 0.31
CA ALA A 115 -6.60 9.73 -0.68
C ALA A 115 -7.78 10.03 -1.63
N TYR A 116 -8.91 10.47 -1.07
CA TYR A 116 -10.07 10.86 -1.87
C TYR A 116 -9.79 12.05 -2.79
N ILE A 117 -9.20 13.13 -2.26
CA ILE A 117 -8.87 14.33 -3.05
C ILE A 117 -7.86 14.01 -4.15
N GLN A 118 -6.81 13.23 -3.82
CA GLN A 118 -5.82 12.81 -4.82
C GLN A 118 -6.45 11.94 -5.91
N SER A 119 -7.39 11.07 -5.55
CA SER A 119 -8.12 10.28 -6.53
C SER A 119 -8.90 11.17 -7.49
N MET A 120 -9.66 12.12 -6.95
CA MET A 120 -10.47 13.05 -7.74
C MET A 120 -9.66 13.99 -8.63
N LEU A 121 -8.48 14.44 -8.19
CA LEU A 121 -7.70 15.45 -8.92
C LEU A 121 -6.67 14.88 -9.89
N PHE A 122 -6.06 13.73 -9.56
CA PHE A 122 -4.88 13.22 -10.29
C PHE A 122 -5.13 11.94 -11.07
N HIS A 123 -6.31 11.32 -10.97
CA HIS A 123 -6.63 10.13 -11.75
C HIS A 123 -7.44 10.46 -12.99
N SER A 124 -7.34 9.58 -14.00
CA SER A 124 -8.07 9.74 -15.26
C SER A 124 -9.58 9.65 -15.04
N GLU A 125 -10.35 10.31 -15.89
CA GLU A 125 -11.82 10.26 -15.84
C GLU A 125 -12.35 8.81 -15.93
N SER A 126 -11.65 7.93 -16.65
CA SER A 126 -11.99 6.51 -16.69
C SER A 126 -11.78 5.81 -15.35
N SER A 127 -10.71 6.12 -14.64
CA SER A 127 -10.45 5.63 -13.29
C SER A 127 -11.45 6.20 -12.28
N GLN A 128 -11.99 7.40 -12.52
CA GLN A 128 -13.06 8.00 -11.71
C GLN A 128 -14.45 7.42 -12.01
N LYS A 129 -14.65 6.87 -13.22
CA LYS A 129 -15.92 6.32 -13.72
C LYS A 129 -16.03 4.79 -13.67
N ILE A 130 -14.97 4.04 -13.40
CA ILE A 130 -15.04 2.59 -13.12
C ILE A 130 -15.68 2.32 -11.72
N TYR A 131 -16.52 3.26 -11.28
CA TYR A 131 -17.27 3.28 -10.04
C TYR A 131 -18.72 3.63 -10.35
#